data_AF-A0A1V1SVJ7-F1
#
_entry.id   AF-A0A1V1SVJ7-F1
#
_cell.length_a   1.000
_cell.length_b   1.000
_cell.length_c   1.000
_cell.angle_alpha   90.00
_cell.angle_beta   90.00
_cell.angle_gamma   90.00
#
_symmetry.space_group_name_H-M   'P 1'
#
loop_
_entity.id
_entity.type
_entity.pdbx_description
1 polymer ?
#
loop_
_entity_poly.entity_id
_entity_poly.type
_entity_poly.pdbx_seq_one_letter_code
_entity_poly.pdbx_strand_id
1 'polypeptide(L)'
;MRFQALMPDILHWLGIKKIDRMLSMSNMKHDAIVGQGIPIHERVELPEELIPADSRVEIDAKITAGYFTTGHRMTEDELQAVKGRMWEDIDH
;
A
#
# COMPACT_ATOMS: atom_id res chain seq x y z
N MET A 1 13.43 -10.06 -6.46
CA MET A 1 12.02 -10.41 -6.76
C MET A 1 11.29 -10.62 -5.43
N ARG A 2 10.10 -10.01 -5.21
CA ARG A 2 9.28 -10.25 -4.00
C ARG A 2 8.18 -11.26 -4.33
N PHE A 3 7.85 -12.15 -3.41
CA PHE A 3 6.88 -13.23 -3.65
C PHE A 3 5.74 -13.16 -2.61
N GLN A 4 4.75 -12.31 -2.87
CA GLN A 4 3.67 -12.00 -1.92
C GLN A 4 2.76 -13.19 -1.65
N ALA A 5 2.74 -14.19 -2.52
CA ALA A 5 1.92 -15.40 -2.36
C ALA A 5 2.29 -16.23 -1.11
N LEU A 6 3.54 -16.15 -0.62
CA LEU A 6 3.99 -16.84 0.61
C LEU A 6 3.83 -16.00 1.88
N MET A 7 3.43 -14.72 1.75
CA MET A 7 3.20 -13.84 2.90
C MET A 7 2.13 -14.40 3.88
N PRO A 8 1.04 -15.05 3.44
CA PRO A 8 0.02 -15.58 4.36
C PRO A 8 0.51 -16.75 5.25
N ASP A 9 1.61 -17.42 4.92
CA ASP A 9 2.08 -18.61 5.62
C ASP A 9 2.31 -18.36 7.12
N ILE A 10 2.90 -17.20 7.45
CA ILE A 10 3.12 -16.82 8.85
C ILE A 10 1.80 -16.57 9.59
N LEU A 11 0.77 -16.09 8.89
CA LEU A 11 -0.56 -15.86 9.47
C LEU A 11 -1.22 -17.19 9.81
N HIS A 12 -1.09 -18.19 8.91
CA HIS A 12 -1.55 -19.54 9.18
C HIS A 12 -0.78 -20.19 10.33
N TRP A 13 0.53 -20.01 10.38
CA TRP A 13 1.37 -20.53 11.48
C TRP A 13 0.95 -19.96 12.84
N LEU A 14 0.64 -18.66 12.90
CA LEU A 14 0.11 -17.99 14.09
C LEU A 14 -1.36 -18.33 14.37
N GLY A 15 -2.01 -19.15 13.55
CA GLY A 15 -3.41 -19.55 13.72
C GLY A 15 -4.43 -18.45 13.42
N ILE A 16 -4.03 -17.36 12.73
CA ILE A 16 -4.92 -16.26 12.37
C ILE A 16 -6.04 -16.76 11.47
N LYS A 17 -7.28 -16.43 11.82
CA LYS A 17 -8.49 -16.86 11.09
C LYS A 17 -9.20 -15.73 10.36
N LYS A 18 -8.91 -14.49 10.72
CA LYS A 18 -9.44 -13.27 10.10
C LYS A 18 -8.54 -12.10 10.45
N ILE A 19 -8.62 -11.04 9.67
CA ILE A 19 -8.02 -9.75 9.98
C ILE A 19 -9.16 -8.73 10.00
N ASP A 20 -9.44 -8.16 11.16
CA ASP A 20 -10.48 -7.14 11.26
C ASP A 20 -10.05 -5.85 10.56
N ARG A 21 -8.79 -5.42 10.73
CA ARG A 21 -8.25 -4.19 10.12
C ARG A 21 -6.87 -4.45 9.54
N MET A 22 -6.73 -4.33 8.22
CA MET A 22 -5.46 -4.45 7.52
C MET A 22 -4.93 -3.06 7.15
N LEU A 23 -3.84 -2.62 7.77
CA LEU A 23 -3.11 -1.41 7.38
C LEU A 23 -2.26 -1.69 6.14
N SER A 24 -2.87 -1.60 4.96
CA SER A 24 -2.18 -1.77 3.69
C SER A 24 -3.04 -1.37 2.50
N MET A 25 -2.46 -0.54 1.64
CA MET A 25 -3.06 -0.16 0.35
C MET A 25 -2.79 -1.18 -0.77
N SER A 26 -1.88 -2.15 -0.56
CA SER A 26 -1.47 -3.11 -1.60
C SER A 26 -2.52 -4.19 -1.88
N ASN A 27 -3.01 -4.22 -3.13
CA ASN A 27 -3.93 -5.26 -3.60
C ASN A 27 -3.27 -6.64 -3.61
N MET A 28 -2.02 -6.76 -4.08
CA MET A 28 -1.31 -8.06 -4.06
C MET A 28 -1.25 -8.70 -2.67
N LYS A 29 -1.04 -7.89 -1.61
CA LYS A 29 -1.05 -8.41 -0.24
C LYS A 29 -2.44 -8.83 0.20
N HIS A 30 -3.44 -7.99 -0.09
CA HIS A 30 -4.83 -8.27 0.23
C HIS A 30 -5.29 -9.58 -0.43
N ASP A 31 -5.07 -9.70 -1.74
CA ASP A 31 -5.53 -10.83 -2.54
C ASP A 31 -4.83 -12.13 -2.14
N ALA A 32 -3.54 -12.07 -1.79
CA ALA A 32 -2.82 -13.22 -1.27
C ALA A 32 -3.42 -13.73 0.06
N ILE A 33 -3.77 -12.83 0.99
CA ILE A 33 -4.35 -13.20 2.29
C ILE A 33 -5.77 -13.76 2.12
N VAL A 34 -6.64 -13.02 1.41
CA VAL A 34 -8.03 -13.45 1.19
C VAL A 34 -8.09 -14.74 0.38
N GLY A 35 -7.24 -14.88 -0.64
CA GLY A 35 -7.15 -16.08 -1.46
C GLY A 35 -6.73 -17.35 -0.70
N GLN A 36 -6.09 -17.21 0.45
CA GLN A 36 -5.75 -18.32 1.36
C GLN A 36 -6.81 -18.54 2.46
N GLY A 37 -7.98 -17.92 2.35
CA GLY A 37 -9.12 -18.13 3.24
C GLY A 37 -9.07 -17.35 4.55
N ILE A 38 -8.20 -16.33 4.65
CA ILE A 38 -8.20 -15.39 5.78
C ILE A 38 -8.96 -14.12 5.35
N PRO A 39 -10.23 -13.94 5.74
CA PRO A 39 -10.99 -12.74 5.38
C PRO A 39 -10.38 -11.49 6.02
N ILE A 40 -10.36 -10.40 5.26
CA ILE A 40 -10.04 -9.05 5.74
C ILE A 40 -11.34 -8.24 5.75
N HIS A 41 -11.74 -7.72 6.92
CA HIS A 41 -13.01 -7.00 7.06
C HIS A 41 -12.89 -5.52 6.67
N GLU A 42 -11.82 -4.86 7.11
CA GLU A 42 -11.55 -3.46 6.83
C GLU A 42 -10.13 -3.30 6.29
N ARG A 43 -10.00 -2.52 5.21
CA ARG A 43 -8.71 -2.04 4.72
C ARG A 43 -8.53 -0.61 5.20
N VAL A 44 -7.40 -0.37 5.87
CA VAL A 44 -7.03 0.94 6.40
C VAL A 44 -5.85 1.44 5.58
N GLU A 45 -5.99 2.65 5.04
CA GLU A 45 -4.91 3.31 4.33
C GLU A 45 -3.77 3.70 5.27
N LEU A 46 -2.58 3.92 4.71
CA LEU A 46 -1.48 4.44 5.51
C LEU A 46 -1.73 5.94 5.75
N PRO A 47 -1.58 6.43 6.99
CA PRO A 47 -1.69 7.86 7.27
C PRO A 47 -0.68 8.66 6.44
N GLU A 48 -1.11 9.78 5.88
CA GLU A 48 -0.28 10.62 5.00
C GLU A 48 0.97 11.16 5.70
N GLU A 49 0.86 11.45 6.99
CA GLU A 49 1.96 11.93 7.83
C GLU A 49 3.04 10.87 8.05
N LEU A 50 2.73 9.58 7.85
CA LEU A 50 3.67 8.47 7.97
C LEU A 50 4.31 8.08 6.63
N ILE A 51 3.91 8.72 5.51
CA ILE A 51 4.50 8.49 4.19
C ILE A 51 5.69 9.46 4.01
N PRO A 52 6.94 8.96 3.90
CA PRO A 52 8.09 9.79 3.61
C PRO A 52 7.90 10.58 2.31
N ALA A 53 8.39 11.82 2.25
CA ALA A 53 8.21 12.70 1.08
C ALA A 53 8.70 12.06 -0.24
N ASP A 54 9.80 11.32 -0.15
CA ASP A 54 10.45 10.51 -1.18
C ASP A 54 9.64 9.29 -1.61
N SER A 55 8.75 8.78 -0.76
CA SER A 55 7.84 7.68 -1.10
C SER A 55 6.51 8.16 -1.70
N ARG A 56 6.21 9.47 -1.67
CA ARG A 56 4.93 10.02 -2.18
C ARG A 56 4.71 9.71 -3.65
N VAL A 57 5.71 9.96 -4.50
CA VAL A 57 5.64 9.65 -5.95
C VAL A 57 5.27 8.19 -6.20
N GLU A 58 5.89 7.26 -5.46
CA GLU A 58 5.65 5.83 -5.62
C GLU A 58 4.24 5.43 -5.10
N ILE A 59 3.76 6.08 -4.04
CA ILE A 59 2.43 5.84 -3.48
C ILE A 59 1.34 6.39 -4.40
N ASP A 60 1.49 7.62 -4.90
CA ASP A 60 0.52 8.27 -5.80
C ASP A 60 0.41 7.48 -7.11
N ALA A 61 1.55 7.07 -7.70
CA ALA A 61 1.56 6.23 -8.88
C ALA A 61 0.85 4.89 -8.65
N LYS A 62 0.98 4.29 -7.46
CA LYS A 62 0.31 3.03 -7.11
C LYS A 62 -1.19 3.22 -6.87
N ILE A 63 -1.60 4.32 -6.27
CA ILE A 63 -3.01 4.69 -6.11
C ILE A 63 -3.67 4.84 -7.48
N THR A 64 -3.03 5.57 -8.40
CA THR A 64 -3.49 5.71 -9.78
C THR A 64 -3.52 4.36 -10.52
N ALA A 65 -2.54 3.49 -10.26
CA ALA A 65 -2.54 2.11 -10.76
C ALA A 65 -3.55 1.16 -10.08
N GLY A 66 -4.44 1.69 -9.23
CA GLY A 66 -5.59 0.96 -8.68
C GLY A 66 -5.40 0.42 -7.26
N TYR A 67 -4.38 0.85 -6.51
CA TYR A 67 -4.29 0.54 -5.09
C TYR A 67 -5.50 1.08 -4.33
N PHE A 68 -5.79 0.46 -3.19
CA PHE A 68 -6.87 0.89 -2.33
C PHE A 68 -6.51 2.23 -1.68
N THR A 69 -7.40 3.19 -1.80
CA THR A 69 -7.39 4.47 -1.10
C THR A 69 -8.83 4.80 -0.76
N THR A 70 -9.06 5.43 0.39
CA THR A 70 -10.36 6.02 0.73
C THR A 70 -10.41 7.50 0.35
N GLY A 71 -9.26 8.09 0.00
CA GLY A 71 -9.10 9.47 -0.43
C GLY A 71 -9.19 9.70 -1.95
N HIS A 72 -8.72 10.87 -2.38
CA HIS A 72 -8.74 11.31 -3.77
C HIS A 72 -7.87 10.41 -4.66
N ARG A 73 -8.40 10.02 -5.83
CA ARG A 73 -7.60 9.42 -6.89
C ARG A 73 -7.17 10.51 -7.84
N MET A 74 -5.86 10.73 -7.92
CA MET A 74 -5.27 11.72 -8.82
C MET A 74 -5.56 11.36 -10.28
N THR A 75 -5.80 12.39 -11.08
CA THR A 75 -5.85 12.31 -12.54
C THR A 75 -4.44 12.16 -13.12
N GLU A 76 -4.34 11.73 -14.39
CA GLU A 76 -3.05 11.57 -15.08
C GLU A 76 -2.23 12.88 -15.08
N ASP A 77 -2.89 14.01 -15.30
CA ASP A 77 -2.25 15.35 -15.33
C ASP A 77 -1.74 15.76 -13.94
N GLU A 78 -2.49 15.48 -12.88
CA GLU A 78 -2.06 15.72 -11.50
C GLU A 78 -0.86 14.83 -11.14
N LEU A 79 -0.86 13.57 -11.58
CA LEU A 79 0.24 12.64 -11.32
C LEU A 79 1.55 13.10 -11.98
N GLN A 80 1.50 13.63 -13.21
CA GLN A 80 2.68 14.17 -13.89
C GLN A 80 3.30 15.38 -13.17
N ALA A 81 2.50 16.11 -12.40
CA ALA A 81 2.97 17.24 -11.62
C ALA A 81 3.63 16.84 -10.29
N VAL A 82 3.45 15.59 -9.83
CA VAL A 82 4.04 15.08 -8.59
C VAL A 82 5.55 15.01 -8.74
N LYS A 83 6.27 15.76 -7.89
CA LYS A 83 7.73 15.73 -7.80
C LYS A 83 8.15 15.10 -6.47
N GLY A 84 9.11 14.18 -6.54
CA GLY A 84 9.77 13.63 -5.34
C GLY A 84 10.76 14.64 -4.74
N ARG A 85 11.62 14.20 -3.82
CA ARG A 85 12.70 15.05 -3.31
C ARG A 85 13.62 15.51 -4.44
N MET A 86 14.02 16.78 -4.42
CA MET A 86 14.97 17.33 -5.39
C MET A 86 16.40 17.06 -4.89
N TRP A 87 17.37 16.94 -5.81
CA TRP A 87 18.77 16.62 -5.47
C TRP A 87 19.39 17.65 -4.51
N GLU A 88 18.85 18.87 -4.48
CA GLU A 88 19.29 19.97 -3.61
C GLU A 88 18.94 19.76 -2.12
N ASP A 89 18.03 18.83 -1.79
CA ASP A 89 17.58 18.56 -0.41
C ASP A 89 18.45 17.54 0.35
N ILE A 90 19.59 17.10 -0.23
CA ILE A 90 20.44 16.03 0.31
C ILE A 90 21.59 16.58 1.19
N ASP A 91 21.89 17.87 1.10
CA ASP A 91 22.91 18.53 1.93
C ASP A 91 22.26 19.28 3.10
N HIS A 92 22.06 18.61 4.25
CA HIS A 92 22.07 19.23 5.59
C HIS A 92 22.17 18.18 6.71
#